data_AF-A0A8H7T0N8-F1
#
_entry.id   AF-A0A8H7T0N8-F1
#
_cell.length_a   1.000
_cell.length_b   1.000
_cell.length_c   1.000
_cell.angle_alpha   90.00
_cell.angle_beta   90.00
_cell.angle_gamma   90.00
#
_symmetry.space_group_name_H-M   'P 1'
#
loop_
_entity.id
_entity.type
_entity.pdbx_description
1 polymer ?
#
loop_
_entity_poly.entity_id
_entity_poly.type
_entity_poly.pdbx_seq_one_letter_code
_entity_poly.pdbx_strand_id
1 'polypeptide(L)'
;MLGVTDIVMGVAQSLSLIRFKDIFDNPFIASSPKDFWNKRWNRLVSHMFHQLIFTKMSTKKFEQPTNFARIKAGLLIFAISGLFHDLMIAAATRTITFELTVFFLIHGMIVALEATYRTGKFKSDPTGINHIICNILTVLFFTTTGRLFLSPILRQQVFLRIAKQF
;
A
#
# COMPACT_ATOMS: atom_id res chain seq x y z
N MET A 1 3.34 16.07 6.58
CA MET A 1 2.90 16.63 7.88
C MET A 1 3.96 16.25 8.90
N LEU A 2 4.52 17.20 9.64
CA LEU A 2 5.53 16.99 10.70
C LEU A 2 4.85 16.35 11.92
N GLY A 3 4.88 15.03 12.02
CA GLY A 3 4.33 14.27 13.15
C GLY A 3 5.38 14.00 14.24
N VAL A 4 4.93 13.52 15.40
CA VAL A 4 5.82 13.02 16.48
C VAL A 4 6.77 11.93 15.96
N THR A 5 6.30 11.13 15.01
CA THR A 5 7.09 10.11 14.31
C THR A 5 8.28 10.71 13.55
N ASP A 6 8.15 11.91 12.99
CA ASP A 6 9.21 12.55 12.22
C ASP A 6 10.31 13.11 13.13
N ILE A 7 9.92 13.57 14.33
CA ILE A 7 10.88 13.97 15.37
C ILE A 7 11.68 12.76 15.85
N VAL A 8 11.00 11.66 16.18
CA VAL A 8 11.67 10.42 16.61
C VAL A 8 12.57 9.86 15.52
N MET A 9 12.10 9.84 14.26
CA MET A 9 12.92 9.43 13.11
C MET A 9 14.11 10.36 12.89
N GLY A 10 13.93 11.68 13.03
CA GLY A 10 14.99 12.67 12.89
C GLY A 10 16.08 12.54 13.98
N VAL A 11 15.68 12.26 15.23
CA VAL A 11 16.61 11.99 16.33
C VAL A 11 17.33 10.66 16.12
N ALA A 12 16.61 9.60 15.74
CA ALA A 12 17.25 8.32 15.42
C ALA A 12 18.24 8.44 14.25
N GLN A 13 17.91 9.24 13.24
CA GLN A 13 18.76 9.54 12.09
C GLN A 13 20.00 10.34 12.47
N SER A 14 19.87 11.34 13.35
CA SER A 14 21.02 12.13 13.80
C SER A 14 21.99 11.30 14.65
N LEU A 15 21.46 10.39 15.49
CA LEU A 15 22.26 9.49 16.32
C LEU A 15 22.93 8.36 15.51
N SER A 16 22.23 7.80 14.54
CA SER A 16 22.75 6.67 13.73
C SER A 16 23.61 7.11 12.55
N LEU A 17 23.57 8.39 12.17
CA LEU A 17 24.18 8.94 10.94
C LEU A 17 23.70 8.26 9.65
N ILE A 18 22.60 7.50 9.70
CA ILE A 18 22.04 6.76 8.56
C ILE A 18 20.78 7.48 8.07
N ARG A 19 20.71 7.74 6.76
CA ARG A 19 19.56 8.43 6.16
C ARG A 19 18.36 7.50 6.00
N PHE A 20 17.42 7.55 6.94
CA PHE A 20 16.14 6.85 6.81
C PHE A 20 15.25 7.49 5.73
N LYS A 21 14.47 6.67 5.05
CA LYS A 21 13.46 7.11 4.08
C LYS A 21 12.10 7.07 4.75
N ASP A 22 11.31 8.14 4.66
CA ASP A 22 10.03 8.15 5.37
C ASP A 22 9.09 7.06 4.85
N ILE A 23 8.37 6.44 5.76
CA ILE A 23 7.46 5.33 5.44
C ILE A 23 6.25 5.84 4.64
N PHE A 24 5.79 7.07 4.90
CA PHE A 24 4.65 7.69 4.26
C PHE A 24 5.01 9.04 3.64
N ASP A 25 4.39 9.38 2.51
CA ASP A 25 4.59 10.65 1.80
C ASP A 25 3.26 11.32 1.47
N ASN A 26 2.69 12.00 2.48
CA ASN A 26 1.40 12.69 2.42
C ASN A 26 0.34 11.88 1.62
N PRO A 27 -0.11 10.72 2.13
CA PRO A 27 -0.97 9.80 1.37
C PRO A 27 -2.30 10.42 0.94
N PHE A 28 -2.78 11.43 1.66
CA PHE A 28 -4.05 12.11 1.37
C PHE A 28 -4.04 12.97 0.11
N ILE A 29 -2.87 13.32 -0.45
CA ILE A 29 -2.77 14.07 -1.71
C ILE A 29 -2.59 13.14 -2.93
N ALA A 30 -2.80 11.84 -2.76
CA ALA A 30 -2.76 10.89 -3.87
C ALA A 30 -3.87 11.20 -4.88
N SER A 31 -3.51 11.36 -6.15
CA SER A 31 -4.50 11.56 -7.22
C SER A 31 -5.09 10.25 -7.74
N SER A 32 -4.53 9.09 -7.38
CA SER A 32 -5.07 7.80 -7.79
C SER A 32 -4.69 6.69 -6.82
N PRO A 33 -5.43 5.56 -6.80
CA PRO A 33 -5.07 4.39 -6.00
C PRO A 33 -3.67 3.87 -6.29
N LYS A 34 -3.22 3.90 -7.56
CA LYS A 34 -1.85 3.52 -7.91
C LYS A 34 -0.81 4.49 -7.33
N ASP A 35 -1.08 5.80 -7.35
CA ASP A 35 -0.18 6.81 -6.76
C ASP A 35 -0.10 6.65 -5.25
N PHE A 36 -1.24 6.37 -4.60
CA PHE A 36 -1.31 6.07 -3.18
C PHE A 36 -0.42 4.87 -2.82
N TRP A 37 -0.66 3.68 -3.40
CA TRP A 37 0.03 2.45 -3.01
C TRP A 37 1.51 2.40 -3.43
N ASN A 38 1.87 2.97 -4.58
CA ASN A 38 3.25 2.86 -5.07
C ASN A 38 4.18 3.96 -4.56
N LYS A 39 3.69 5.21 -4.46
CA LYS A 39 4.55 6.35 -4.18
C LYS A 39 4.42 6.87 -2.75
N ARG A 40 3.25 6.75 -2.12
CA ARG A 40 2.93 7.53 -0.91
C ARG A 40 2.66 6.69 0.34
N TRP A 41 2.12 5.50 0.17
CA TRP A 41 1.77 4.60 1.25
C TRP A 41 2.85 3.53 1.43
N ASN A 42 3.33 3.39 2.66
CA ASN A 42 4.26 2.33 3.08
C ASN A 42 5.41 2.08 2.09
N ARG A 43 6.17 3.15 1.78
CA ARG A 43 7.24 3.16 0.79
C ARG A 43 8.31 2.10 1.05
N LEU A 44 8.52 1.74 2.33
CA LEU A 44 9.44 0.67 2.73
C LEU A 44 8.96 -0.68 2.21
N VAL A 45 7.71 -1.06 2.47
CA VAL A 45 7.14 -2.34 2.03
C VAL A 45 7.06 -2.41 0.50
N SER A 46 6.64 -1.33 -0.15
CA SER A 46 6.64 -1.24 -1.61
C SER A 46 8.05 -1.41 -2.19
N HIS A 47 9.08 -0.83 -1.54
CA HIS A 47 10.47 -1.00 -1.95
C HIS A 47 10.97 -2.44 -1.76
N MET A 48 10.66 -3.07 -0.62
CA MET A 48 11.01 -4.47 -0.36
C MET A 48 10.39 -5.41 -1.40
N PHE A 49 9.08 -5.28 -1.67
CA PHE A 49 8.43 -6.09 -2.70
C PHE A 49 9.00 -5.82 -4.09
N HIS A 50 9.33 -4.56 -4.40
CA HIS A 50 9.96 -4.22 -5.66
C HIS A 50 11.30 -4.96 -5.83
N GLN A 51 12.17 -4.92 -4.81
CA GLN A 51 13.45 -5.62 -4.83
C GLN A 51 13.28 -7.14 -4.91
N LEU A 52 12.34 -7.72 -4.13
CA LEU A 52 12.15 -9.17 -4.09
C LEU A 52 11.60 -9.75 -5.39
N ILE A 53 10.71 -9.03 -6.05
CA ILE A 53 9.93 -9.56 -7.18
C ILE A 53 10.44 -9.02 -8.51
N PHE A 54 10.67 -7.71 -8.64
CA PHE A 54 11.05 -7.11 -9.92
C PHE A 54 12.54 -7.27 -10.22
N THR A 55 13.42 -7.22 -9.21
CA THR A 55 14.85 -7.53 -9.43
C THR A 55 15.04 -8.97 -9.87
N LYS A 56 14.27 -9.92 -9.31
CA LYS A 56 14.27 -11.33 -9.75
C LYS A 56 13.66 -11.56 -11.13
N MET A 57 12.76 -10.68 -11.60
CA MET A 57 12.24 -10.75 -12.97
C MET A 57 13.24 -10.19 -14.01
N SER A 58 14.10 -9.25 -13.61
CA SER A 58 15.09 -8.62 -14.50
C SER A 58 16.38 -9.42 -14.69
N THR A 59 16.60 -10.49 -13.93
CA THR A 59 17.81 -11.34 -14.04
C THR A 59 17.80 -12.25 -15.26
N LYS A 60 16.67 -12.40 -15.96
CA LYS A 60 16.65 -12.95 -17.32
C LYS A 60 17.26 -11.91 -18.26
N LYS A 61 18.54 -12.12 -18.56
CA LYS A 61 19.56 -11.18 -19.02
C LYS A 61 19.25 -10.26 -20.23
N PHE A 62 18.10 -10.36 -20.90
CA PHE A 62 17.83 -9.59 -22.13
C PHE A 62 16.38 -9.15 -22.40
N GLU A 63 15.42 -9.39 -21.49
CA GLU A 63 14.03 -8.98 -21.74
C GLU A 63 13.50 -8.06 -20.64
N GLN A 64 13.08 -6.85 -21.02
CA GLN A 64 12.29 -6.04 -20.11
C GLN A 64 10.98 -6.77 -19.80
N PRO A 65 10.60 -6.91 -18.51
CA PRO A 65 9.37 -7.61 -18.16
C PRO A 65 8.17 -6.91 -18.81
N THR A 66 7.35 -7.71 -19.50
CA THR A 66 6.15 -7.22 -20.19
C THR A 66 5.21 -6.52 -19.21
N ASN A 67 4.40 -5.57 -19.70
CA ASN A 67 3.41 -4.88 -18.86
C ASN A 67 2.48 -5.88 -18.14
N PHE A 68 2.15 -6.98 -18.80
CA PHE A 68 1.34 -8.06 -18.23
C PHE A 68 2.04 -8.76 -17.04
N ALA A 69 3.34 -9.05 -17.17
CA ALA A 69 4.11 -9.63 -16.07
C ALA A 69 4.17 -8.69 -14.85
N ARG A 70 4.32 -7.38 -15.09
CA ARG A 70 4.32 -6.36 -14.02
C ARG A 70 2.97 -6.27 -13.31
N ILE A 71 1.86 -6.32 -14.06
CA ILE A 71 0.51 -6.32 -13.49
C ILE A 71 0.26 -7.57 -12.65
N LYS A 72 0.61 -8.76 -13.18
CA LYS A 72 0.51 -10.03 -12.43
C LYS A 72 1.31 -9.99 -11.13
N ALA A 73 2.55 -9.50 -11.18
CA ALA A 73 3.39 -9.33 -10.01
C ALA A 73 2.76 -8.38 -8.98
N GLY A 74 2.17 -7.27 -9.43
CA GLY A 74 1.43 -6.34 -8.59
C GLY A 74 0.26 -7.03 -7.87
N LEU A 75 -0.60 -7.74 -8.62
CA LEU A 75 -1.74 -8.47 -8.04
C LEU A 75 -1.30 -9.52 -7.01
N LEU A 76 -0.20 -10.24 -7.29
CA LEU A 76 0.38 -11.19 -6.35
C LEU A 76 0.85 -10.53 -5.05
N ILE A 77 1.48 -9.35 -5.14
CA ILE A 77 1.90 -8.58 -3.97
C ILE A 77 0.68 -8.20 -3.12
N PHE A 78 -0.38 -7.70 -3.75
CA PHE A 78 -1.63 -7.37 -3.04
C PHE A 78 -2.23 -8.61 -2.35
N ALA A 79 -2.25 -9.76 -3.02
CA ALA A 79 -2.75 -11.01 -2.43
C ALA A 79 -1.90 -11.46 -1.22
N ILE A 80 -0.57 -11.47 -1.35
CA ILE A 80 0.35 -11.84 -0.26
C ILE A 80 0.22 -10.85 0.91
N SER A 81 0.14 -9.55 0.62
CA SER A 81 -0.06 -8.52 1.64
C SER A 81 -1.39 -8.72 2.37
N GLY A 82 -2.47 -8.98 1.64
CA GLY A 82 -3.78 -9.25 2.24
C GLY A 82 -3.78 -10.45 3.17
N LEU A 83 -3.20 -11.56 2.72
CA LEU A 83 -3.07 -12.77 3.52
C LEU A 83 -2.22 -12.52 4.77
N PHE A 84 -1.12 -11.77 4.65
CA PHE A 84 -0.29 -11.40 5.79
C PHE A 84 -1.06 -10.61 6.84
N HIS A 85 -1.93 -9.68 6.42
CA HIS A 85 -2.75 -8.91 7.36
C HIS A 85 -3.81 -9.78 8.05
N ASP A 86 -4.45 -10.71 7.34
CA ASP A 86 -5.36 -11.68 7.98
C ASP A 86 -4.63 -12.59 8.95
N LEU A 87 -3.40 -13.03 8.63
CA LEU A 87 -2.56 -13.82 9.54
C LEU A 87 -2.16 -13.04 10.79
N MET A 88 -1.82 -11.76 10.67
CA MET A 88 -1.52 -10.90 11.83
C MET A 88 -2.71 -10.80 12.78
N ILE A 89 -3.91 -10.58 12.23
CA ILE A 89 -5.13 -10.52 13.03
C ILE A 89 -5.42 -11.88 13.66
N ALA A 90 -5.35 -12.96 12.87
CA ALA A 90 -5.58 -14.31 13.36
C ALA A 90 -4.57 -14.73 14.45
N ALA A 91 -3.32 -14.25 14.39
CA ALA A 91 -2.35 -14.48 15.45
C ALA A 91 -2.79 -13.83 16.78
N ALA A 92 -3.37 -12.62 16.72
CA ALA A 92 -3.85 -11.91 17.90
C ALA A 92 -5.20 -12.42 18.42
N THR A 93 -6.11 -12.81 17.54
CA THR A 93 -7.53 -13.08 17.89
C THR A 93 -7.93 -14.53 17.79
N ARG A 94 -7.09 -15.37 17.16
CA ARG A 94 -7.35 -16.78 16.81
C ARG A 94 -8.53 -16.98 15.87
N THR A 95 -8.91 -15.96 15.10
CA THR A 95 -10.00 -16.01 14.12
C THR A 95 -9.56 -15.49 12.76
N ILE A 96 -9.84 -16.24 11.69
CA ILE A 96 -9.53 -15.86 10.31
C ILE A 96 -10.80 -15.38 9.62
N THR A 97 -10.81 -14.15 9.09
CA THR A 97 -11.99 -13.54 8.44
C THR A 97 -11.84 -13.34 6.93
N PHE A 98 -10.62 -13.29 6.39
CA PHE A 98 -10.33 -12.99 4.97
C PHE A 98 -10.80 -11.61 4.47
N GLU A 99 -11.45 -10.79 5.30
CA GLU A 99 -11.94 -9.46 4.93
C GLU A 99 -10.79 -8.52 4.51
N LEU A 100 -9.60 -8.65 5.10
CA LEU A 100 -8.44 -7.84 4.72
C LEU A 100 -7.88 -8.32 3.38
N THR A 101 -7.80 -9.63 3.16
CA THR A 101 -7.44 -10.19 1.85
C THR A 101 -8.37 -9.65 0.76
N VAL A 102 -9.68 -9.65 0.99
CA VAL A 102 -10.65 -9.08 0.04
C VAL A 102 -10.40 -7.59 -0.20
N PHE A 103 -10.15 -6.82 0.86
CA PHE A 103 -9.80 -5.39 0.73
C PHE A 103 -8.58 -5.20 -0.18
N PHE A 104 -7.48 -5.91 0.07
CA PHE A 104 -6.26 -5.77 -0.73
C PHE A 104 -6.45 -6.25 -2.17
N LEU A 105 -7.24 -7.31 -2.40
CA LEU A 105 -7.55 -7.79 -3.75
C LEU A 105 -8.35 -6.77 -4.56
N ILE A 106 -9.37 -6.13 -3.97
CA ILE A 106 -10.15 -5.07 -4.63
C ILE A 106 -9.24 -3.91 -5.04
N HIS A 107 -8.35 -3.47 -4.14
CA HIS A 107 -7.40 -2.41 -4.42
C HIS A 107 -6.38 -2.81 -5.49
N GLY A 108 -5.86 -4.04 -5.41
CA GLY A 108 -4.92 -4.58 -6.39
C GLY A 108 -5.54 -4.63 -7.79
N MET A 109 -6.80 -5.04 -7.90
CA MET A 109 -7.53 -5.03 -9.18
C MET A 109 -7.69 -3.62 -9.73
N ILE A 110 -8.06 -2.64 -8.90
CA ILE A 110 -8.20 -1.25 -9.34
C ILE A 110 -6.86 -0.67 -9.79
N VAL A 111 -5.77 -0.96 -9.07
CA VAL A 111 -4.41 -0.55 -9.46
C VAL A 111 -3.97 -1.23 -10.76
N ALA A 112 -4.32 -2.51 -10.97
CA ALA A 112 -4.05 -3.24 -12.20
C ALA A 112 -4.81 -2.67 -13.41
N LEU A 113 -6.09 -2.33 -13.22
CA LEU A 113 -6.90 -1.65 -14.22
C LEU A 113 -6.30 -0.27 -14.54
N GLU A 114 -5.97 0.53 -13.52
CA GLU A 114 -5.31 1.82 -13.72
C GLU A 114 -3.99 1.64 -14.48
N ALA A 115 -3.17 0.63 -14.15
CA ALA A 115 -1.93 0.36 -14.86
C ALA A 115 -2.13 -0.02 -16.34
N THR A 116 -3.27 -0.62 -16.68
CA THR A 116 -3.62 -1.05 -18.04
C THR A 116 -4.19 0.11 -18.86
N TYR A 117 -5.11 0.88 -18.29
CA TYR A 117 -5.75 2.01 -18.97
C TYR A 117 -4.87 3.25 -19.04
N ARG A 118 -3.93 3.41 -18.11
CA ARG A 118 -3.04 4.57 -18.05
C ARG A 118 -1.85 4.43 -19.00
N THR A 119 -2.16 4.34 -20.28
CA THR A 119 -1.21 4.25 -21.39
C THR A 119 -1.29 5.50 -22.29
N GLY A 120 -0.19 5.82 -22.99
CA GLY A 120 -0.14 6.96 -23.92
C GLY A 120 -0.36 8.32 -23.26
N LYS A 121 -1.39 9.06 -23.71
CA LYS A 121 -1.71 10.44 -23.28
C LYS A 121 -2.10 10.58 -21.81
N PHE A 122 -2.58 9.50 -21.18
CA PHE A 122 -2.98 9.49 -19.77
C PHE A 122 -1.84 9.09 -18.82
N LYS A 123 -0.63 8.85 -19.35
CA LYS A 123 0.54 8.47 -18.56
C LYS A 123 0.95 9.57 -17.56
N SER A 124 0.77 10.83 -17.93
CA SER A 124 1.10 11.98 -17.08
C SER A 124 0.17 12.07 -15.86
N ASP A 125 0.69 12.60 -14.75
CA ASP A 125 -0.12 12.89 -13.57
C ASP A 125 -1.10 14.04 -13.87
N PRO A 126 -2.38 13.95 -13.41
CA PRO A 126 -3.34 15.02 -13.63
C PRO A 126 -2.90 16.30 -12.93
N THR A 127 -3.08 17.45 -13.58
CA THR A 127 -2.68 18.77 -13.08
C THR A 127 -3.89 19.69 -12.89
N GLY A 128 -3.75 20.71 -12.03
CA GLY A 128 -4.80 21.71 -11.78
C GLY A 128 -6.07 21.12 -11.16
N ILE A 129 -7.23 21.49 -11.69
CA ILE A 129 -8.55 21.06 -11.19
C ILE A 129 -8.73 19.54 -11.31
N ASN A 130 -8.21 18.92 -12.37
CA ASN A 130 -8.30 17.47 -12.56
C ASN A 130 -7.59 16.71 -11.45
N HIS A 131 -6.49 17.25 -10.91
CA HIS A 131 -5.78 16.67 -9.77
C HIS A 131 -6.69 16.63 -8.53
N ILE A 132 -7.38 17.73 -8.24
CA ILE A 132 -8.26 17.86 -7.08
C ILE A 132 -9.44 16.89 -7.20
N ILE A 133 -10.06 16.80 -8.38
CA ILE A 133 -11.16 15.86 -8.62
C ILE A 133 -10.70 14.41 -8.41
N CYS A 134 -9.57 14.02 -9.02
CA CYS A 134 -9.04 12.67 -8.87
C CYS A 134 -8.62 12.37 -7.42
N ASN A 135 -8.11 13.37 -6.70
CA ASN A 135 -7.79 13.24 -5.28
C ASN A 135 -9.04 13.01 -4.43
N ILE A 136 -10.09 13.81 -4.60
CA ILE A 136 -11.38 13.63 -3.89
C ILE A 136 -11.96 12.24 -4.17
N LEU A 137 -11.97 11.81 -5.43
CA LEU A 137 -12.44 10.47 -5.81
C LEU A 137 -11.61 9.37 -5.15
N THR A 138 -10.29 9.55 -5.08
CA THR A 138 -9.39 8.60 -4.42
C THR A 138 -9.68 8.54 -2.92
N VAL A 139 -9.79 9.68 -2.24
CA VAL A 139 -10.11 9.74 -0.81
C VAL A 139 -11.47 9.11 -0.51
N LEU A 140 -12.49 9.38 -1.34
CA LEU A 140 -13.80 8.76 -1.20
C LEU A 140 -13.73 7.24 -1.35
N PHE A 141 -12.99 6.76 -2.37
CA PHE A 141 -12.78 5.34 -2.58
C PHE A 141 -12.09 4.65 -1.39
N PHE A 142 -11.06 5.27 -0.80
CA PHE A 142 -10.41 4.74 0.40
C PHE A 142 -11.31 4.81 1.64
N THR A 143 -12.16 5.84 1.76
CA THR A 143 -13.08 5.98 2.89
C THR A 143 -14.17 4.91 2.86
N THR A 144 -14.73 4.62 1.68
CA THR A 144 -15.78 3.59 1.53
C THR A 144 -15.23 2.19 1.73
N THR A 145 -14.06 1.88 1.15
CA THR A 145 -13.43 0.57 1.28
C THR A 145 -12.72 0.37 2.61
N GLY A 146 -12.34 1.45 3.30
CA GLY A 146 -11.68 1.41 4.62
C GLY A 146 -12.50 0.68 5.69
N ARG A 147 -13.82 0.59 5.51
CA ARG A 147 -14.69 -0.23 6.38
C ARG A 147 -14.30 -1.70 6.34
N LEU A 148 -13.91 -2.27 5.19
CA LEU A 148 -13.48 -3.66 5.10
C LEU A 148 -12.16 -3.89 5.86
N PHE A 149 -11.30 -2.89 5.92
CA PHE A 149 -10.05 -2.96 6.66
C PHE A 149 -10.26 -2.81 8.18
N LEU A 150 -11.10 -1.85 8.59
CA LEU A 150 -11.31 -1.51 10.01
C LEU A 150 -12.33 -2.42 10.72
N SER A 151 -13.36 -2.89 10.01
CA SER A 151 -14.41 -3.79 10.55
C SER A 151 -13.86 -4.98 11.34
N PRO A 152 -12.96 -5.82 10.78
CA PRO A 152 -12.43 -6.99 11.49
C PRO A 152 -11.58 -6.61 12.71
N ILE A 153 -10.80 -5.53 12.61
CA ILE A 153 -9.97 -5.02 13.72
C ILE A 153 -10.84 -4.58 14.90
N LEU A 154 -11.91 -3.83 14.61
CA LEU A 154 -12.82 -3.31 15.63
C LEU A 154 -13.71 -4.41 16.21
N ARG A 155 -14.31 -5.26 15.37
CA ARG A 155 -15.22 -6.33 15.79
C ARG A 155 -14.53 -7.37 16.67
N GLN A 156 -13.27 -7.70 16.37
CA GLN A 156 -12.52 -8.69 17.17
C GLN A 156 -11.84 -8.07 18.40
N GLN A 157 -11.98 -6.75 18.59
CA GLN A 157 -11.35 -6.00 19.67
C GLN A 157 -9.86 -6.32 19.80
N VAL A 158 -9.16 -6.35 18.66
CA VAL A 158 -7.76 -6.81 18.55
C VAL A 158 -6.89 -6.16 19.64
N PHE A 159 -7.02 -4.83 19.80
CA PHE A 159 -6.25 -4.07 20.78
C PHE A 159 -6.54 -4.47 22.23
N LEU A 160 -7.80 -4.72 22.60
CA LEU A 160 -8.16 -5.13 23.96
C LEU A 160 -7.69 -6.54 24.28
N ARG A 161 -7.72 -7.45 23.29
CA ARG A 161 -7.22 -8.82 23.46
C ARG A 161 -5.70 -8.86 23.65
N ILE A 162 -4.97 -8.06 22.87
CA ILE A 162 -3.52 -7.91 23.02
C ILE A 162 -3.19 -7.28 24.38
N ALA A 163 -3.89 -6.22 24.77
CA ALA A 163 -3.66 -5.55 26.05
C ALA A 163 -3.87 -6.48 27.26
N LYS A 164 -4.83 -7.41 27.20
CA LYS A 164 -5.07 -8.41 28.25
C LYS A 164 -3.97 -9.49 28.38
N GLN A 165 -3.06 -9.59 27.42
CA GLN A 165 -1.94 -10.54 27.47
C GLN A 165 -0.71 -9.96 28.20
N PHE A 166 -0.74 -8.67 28.56
CA PHE A 166 0.25 -7.99 29.37
C PHE A 166 -0.34 -7.65 30.73
#